data_AF-A0A1H4TDB3-F1
#
_entry.id   AF-A0A1H4TDB3-F1
#
_cell.length_a   1.000
_cell.length_b   1.000
_cell.length_c   1.000
_cell.angle_alpha   90.00
_cell.angle_beta   90.00
_cell.angle_gamma   90.00
#
_symmetry.space_group_name_H-M   'P 1'
#
loop_
_entity.id
_entity.type
_entity.pdbx_description
1 polymer ?
#
loop_
_entity_poly.entity_id
_entity_poly.type
_entity_poly.pdbx_seq_one_letter_code
_entity_poly.pdbx_strand_id
1 'polypeptide(L)'
;MTRILIFTIEAPCDWINSNHRLHPLAKAHLTKAWRTAAMTECQRVAPGLQLKTPVHIEARIHKTRGGRWDPNNLAPTTKAIVDGLVDAGLIPDDSWRELEGPDHRRGHPGPNAITLTITHHGKDT
;
A
#
# COMPACT_ATOMS: atom_id res chain seq x y z
N MET A 1 -17.23 7.11 15.06
CA MET A 1 -17.25 5.69 14.67
C MET A 1 -15.94 5.43 13.96
N THR A 2 -15.28 4.32 14.25
CA THR A 2 -14.06 3.91 13.52
C THR A 2 -14.49 3.09 12.32
N ARG A 3 -14.09 3.49 11.11
CA ARG A 3 -14.28 2.67 9.91
C ARG A 3 -12.94 2.04 9.55
N ILE A 4 -13.03 0.79 9.10
CA ILE A 4 -11.89 -0.01 8.65
C ILE A 4 -12.15 -0.35 7.19
N LEU A 5 -11.18 -0.07 6.33
CA LEU A 5 -11.14 -0.52 4.95
C LEU A 5 -10.03 -1.53 4.77
N ILE A 6 -10.29 -2.56 3.95
CA ILE A 6 -9.31 -3.58 3.62
C ILE A 6 -9.18 -3.64 2.10
N PHE A 7 -7.98 -3.41 1.60
CA PHE A 7 -7.64 -3.55 0.18
C PHE A 7 -6.60 -4.64 0.02
N THR A 8 -6.72 -5.48 -1.00
CA THR A 8 -5.67 -6.43 -1.36
C THR A 8 -5.13 -6.06 -2.73
N ILE A 9 -3.87 -5.64 -2.76
CA ILE A 9 -3.17 -5.31 -3.99
C ILE A 9 -2.37 -6.53 -4.40
N GLU A 10 -2.88 -7.28 -5.37
CA GLU A 10 -2.14 -8.37 -6.02
C GLU A 10 -0.88 -7.80 -6.67
N ALA A 11 0.25 -8.51 -6.57
CA ALA A 11 1.51 -8.03 -7.12
C ALA A 11 1.44 -7.95 -8.65
N PRO A 12 1.49 -6.73 -9.24
CA PRO A 12 1.43 -6.57 -10.69
C PRO A 12 2.78 -6.87 -11.35
N CYS A 13 3.86 -6.87 -10.56
CA CYS A 13 5.24 -7.07 -10.99
C CYS A 13 6.09 -7.48 -9.78
N ASP A 14 7.41 -7.54 -9.96
CA ASP A 14 8.36 -7.78 -8.88
C ASP A 14 8.29 -6.72 -7.76
N TRP A 15 8.77 -7.11 -6.58
CA TRP A 15 8.87 -6.26 -5.40
C TRP A 15 9.92 -5.17 -5.55
N ILE A 16 9.63 -3.98 -5.03
CA ILE A 16 10.63 -2.92 -4.82
C ILE A 16 11.23 -3.10 -3.43
N ASN A 17 12.43 -3.66 -3.38
CA ASN A 17 13.14 -3.97 -2.14
C ASN A 17 14.26 -2.96 -1.90
N SER A 18 14.28 -2.34 -0.72
CA SER A 18 15.29 -1.33 -0.33
C SER A 18 16.72 -1.87 -0.28
N ASN A 19 16.90 -3.18 -0.09
CA ASN A 19 18.22 -3.82 -0.12
C ASN A 19 18.76 -4.05 -1.53
N HIS A 20 17.92 -3.90 -2.57
CA HIS A 20 18.35 -4.08 -3.95
C HIS A 20 18.82 -2.75 -4.53
N ARG A 21 20.01 -2.75 -5.15
CA ARG A 21 20.50 -1.61 -5.94
C ARG A 21 20.00 -1.72 -7.38
N LEU A 22 18.71 -1.45 -7.56
CA LEU A 22 18.09 -1.43 -8.88
C LEU A 22 18.57 -0.23 -9.70
N HIS A 23 18.69 -0.42 -11.02
CA HIS A 23 18.86 0.70 -11.93
C HIS A 23 17.66 1.67 -11.82
N PRO A 24 17.86 3.01 -11.85
CA PRO A 24 16.79 3.97 -11.60
C PRO A 24 15.56 3.79 -12.50
N LEU A 25 15.77 3.49 -13.79
CA LEU A 25 14.67 3.24 -14.73
C LEU A 25 13.88 1.98 -14.38
N ALA A 26 14.55 0.90 -13.95
CA ALA A 26 13.88 -0.32 -13.54
C ALA A 26 13.05 -0.08 -12.27
N LYS A 27 13.60 0.67 -11.30
CA LYS A 27 12.87 1.08 -10.10
C LYS A 27 11.62 1.90 -10.46
N ALA A 28 11.74 2.88 -11.35
CA ALA A 28 10.62 3.71 -11.79
C ALA A 28 9.51 2.89 -12.46
N HIS A 29 9.87 1.91 -13.28
CA HIS A 29 8.90 1.00 -13.90
C HIS A 29 8.13 0.19 -12.85
N LEU A 30 8.81 -0.41 -11.87
CA LEU A 30 8.17 -1.15 -10.79
C LEU A 30 7.29 -0.25 -9.92
N THR A 31 7.76 0.96 -9.57
CA THR A 31 6.96 1.95 -8.83
C THR A 31 5.67 2.28 -9.56
N LYS A 32 5.73 2.54 -10.87
CA LYS A 32 4.54 2.86 -11.67
C LYS A 32 3.53 1.70 -11.65
N ALA A 33 4.00 0.46 -11.83
CA ALA A 33 3.13 -0.71 -11.84
C ALA A 33 2.37 -0.89 -10.51
N TRP A 34 3.08 -0.84 -9.38
CA TRP A 34 2.46 -0.93 -8.04
C TRP A 34 1.51 0.24 -7.75
N ARG A 35 1.90 1.47 -8.10
CA ARG A 35 1.07 2.68 -7.93
C ARG A 35 -0.23 2.59 -8.73
N THR A 36 -0.14 2.14 -9.97
CA THR A 36 -1.31 1.96 -10.86
C THR A 36 -2.24 0.89 -10.31
N ALA A 37 -1.71 -0.26 -9.89
CA ALA A 37 -2.52 -1.35 -9.33
C ALA A 37 -3.28 -0.92 -8.07
N ALA A 38 -2.62 -0.17 -7.17
CA ALA A 38 -3.26 0.37 -5.97
C ALA A 38 -4.37 1.37 -6.29
N MET A 39 -4.12 2.30 -7.22
CA MET A 39 -5.12 3.28 -7.67
C MET A 39 -6.36 2.57 -8.25
N THR A 40 -6.16 1.62 -9.17
CA THR A 40 -7.24 0.88 -9.81
C THR A 40 -8.06 0.08 -8.79
N GLU A 41 -7.40 -0.62 -7.86
CA GLU A 41 -8.09 -1.39 -6.83
C GLU A 41 -8.88 -0.49 -5.88
N CYS A 42 -8.32 0.65 -5.48
CA CYS A 42 -9.02 1.63 -4.66
C CYS A 42 -10.27 2.17 -5.38
N GLN A 43 -10.15 2.58 -6.64
CA GLN A 43 -11.28 3.07 -7.43
C GLN A 43 -12.37 2.00 -7.63
N ARG A 44 -11.98 0.73 -7.72
CA ARG A 44 -12.91 -0.41 -7.83
C ARG A 44 -13.68 -0.66 -6.53
N VAL A 45 -12.98 -0.66 -5.39
CA VAL A 45 -13.54 -1.05 -4.09
C VAL A 45 -14.23 0.12 -3.37
N ALA A 46 -13.72 1.34 -3.55
CA ALA A 46 -14.18 2.54 -2.86
C ALA A 46 -14.30 3.74 -3.84
N PRO A 47 -15.14 3.63 -4.89
CA PRO A 47 -15.25 4.66 -5.93
C PRO A 47 -15.67 6.00 -5.33
N GLY A 48 -14.86 7.04 -5.56
CA GLY A 48 -15.14 8.41 -5.11
C GLY A 48 -15.09 8.63 -3.60
N LEU A 49 -14.68 7.63 -2.81
CA LEU A 49 -14.55 7.77 -1.38
C LEU A 49 -13.33 8.64 -1.05
N GLN A 50 -13.52 9.64 -0.19
CA GLN A 50 -12.45 10.39 0.44
C GLN A 50 -12.53 10.17 1.95
N LEU A 51 -11.46 9.69 2.55
CA LEU A 51 -11.38 9.50 3.99
C LEU A 51 -11.03 10.82 4.68
N LYS A 52 -11.61 11.03 5.86
CA LYS A 52 -11.07 12.02 6.77
C LYS A 52 -9.77 11.52 7.37
N THR A 53 -8.77 12.38 7.34
CA THR A 53 -7.43 12.15 7.88
C THR A 53 -7.29 12.73 9.30
N PRO A 54 -6.29 12.28 10.08
CA PRO A 54 -5.30 11.26 9.75
C PRO A 54 -5.89 9.84 9.68
N VAL A 55 -5.32 9.02 8.81
CA VAL A 55 -5.58 7.57 8.75
C VAL A 55 -4.37 6.80 9.26
N HIS A 56 -4.59 5.62 9.82
CA HIS A 56 -3.53 4.66 10.12
C HIS A 56 -3.55 3.53 9.09
N ILE A 57 -2.38 3.13 8.59
CA ILE A 57 -2.23 2.02 7.65
C ILE A 57 -1.37 0.91 8.25
N GLU A 58 -1.90 -0.30 8.31
CA GLU A 58 -1.11 -1.54 8.42
C GLU A 58 -0.96 -2.18 7.03
N ALA A 59 0.26 -2.52 6.64
CA ALA A 59 0.57 -3.22 5.39
C ALA A 59 1.06 -4.64 5.66
N ARG A 60 0.22 -5.63 5.37
CA ARG A 60 0.54 -7.05 5.51
C ARG A 60 1.01 -7.62 4.17
N ILE A 61 2.26 -8.09 4.14
CA ILE A 61 2.90 -8.56 2.91
C ILE A 61 2.81 -10.08 2.81
N HIS A 62 2.20 -10.55 1.72
CA HIS A 62 2.05 -11.95 1.37
C HIS A 62 3.06 -12.32 0.29
N LYS A 63 3.78 -13.44 0.46
CA LYS A 63 4.74 -13.95 -0.53
C LYS A 63 4.51 -15.43 -0.79
N THR A 64 4.64 -15.83 -2.04
CA THR A 64 4.50 -17.24 -2.47
C THR A 64 5.59 -18.10 -1.85
N ARG A 65 6.82 -17.61 -1.86
CA ARG A 65 7.97 -18.34 -1.31
C ARG A 65 8.07 -18.14 0.21
N GLY A 66 7.97 -19.24 0.94
CA GLY A 66 8.38 -19.30 2.34
C GLY A 66 9.88 -19.06 2.49
N GLY A 67 10.27 -18.20 3.42
CA GLY A 67 11.67 -17.88 3.70
C GLY A 67 11.80 -16.83 4.79
N ARG A 68 13.04 -16.55 5.20
CA ARG A 68 13.34 -15.44 6.12
C ARG A 68 13.53 -14.15 5.31
N TRP A 69 12.74 -13.14 5.61
CA TRP A 69 12.86 -11.80 5.06
C TRP A 69 12.22 -10.82 6.04
N ASP A 70 12.69 -9.58 6.03
CA ASP A 70 12.10 -8.49 6.81
C ASP A 70 11.05 -7.75 5.95
N PRO A 71 9.80 -7.62 6.41
CA PRO A 71 8.77 -6.79 5.79
C PRO A 71 9.16 -5.35 5.52
N ASN A 72 9.96 -4.73 6.39
CA ASN A 72 10.36 -3.32 6.24
C ASN A 72 11.22 -3.07 5.00
N ASN A 73 11.88 -4.11 4.48
CA ASN A 73 12.62 -3.99 3.22
C ASN A 73 11.72 -3.68 2.02
N LEU A 74 10.40 -3.88 2.14
CA LEU A 74 9.44 -3.55 1.09
C LEU A 74 8.73 -2.21 1.30
N ALA A 75 9.23 -1.37 2.22
CA ALA A 75 8.77 0.01 2.38
C ALA A 75 8.71 0.80 1.04
N PRO A 76 9.65 0.62 0.08
CA PRO A 76 9.52 1.26 -1.23
C PRO A 76 8.31 0.77 -2.04
N THR A 77 7.90 -0.50 -1.86
CA THR A 77 6.71 -1.05 -2.51
C THR A 77 5.44 -0.48 -1.89
N THR A 78 5.34 -0.47 -0.56
CA THR A 78 4.17 0.09 0.14
C THR A 78 4.04 1.58 -0.07
N LYS A 79 5.15 2.32 -0.17
CA LYS A 79 5.14 3.73 -0.58
C LYS A 79 4.48 3.93 -1.95
N ALA A 80 4.84 3.11 -2.94
CA ALA A 80 4.21 3.18 -4.26
C ALA A 80 2.71 2.86 -4.22
N ILE A 81 2.29 1.98 -3.31
CA ILE A 81 0.87 1.69 -3.08
C ILE A 81 0.15 2.91 -2.47
N VAL A 82 0.71 3.51 -1.41
CA VAL A 82 0.14 4.70 -0.76
C VAL A 82 0.00 5.86 -1.76
N ASP A 83 1.03 6.08 -2.58
CA ASP A 83 0.98 7.02 -3.70
C ASP A 83 -0.22 6.77 -4.64
N GLY A 84 -0.56 5.50 -4.89
CA GLY A 84 -1.71 5.12 -5.71
C GLY A 84 -3.05 5.39 -5.01
N LEU A 85 -3.10 5.30 -3.67
CA LEU A 85 -4.28 5.70 -2.89
C LEU A 85 -4.49 7.22 -2.93
N VAL A 86 -3.41 8.00 -2.89
CA VAL A 86 -3.45 9.45 -3.11
C VAL A 86 -3.94 9.78 -4.51
N ASP A 87 -3.42 9.11 -5.55
CA ASP A 87 -3.89 9.30 -6.94
C ASP A 87 -5.37 8.94 -7.12
N ALA A 88 -5.86 7.96 -6.36
CA ALA A 88 -7.27 7.59 -6.35
C ALA A 88 -8.17 8.60 -5.61
N GLY A 89 -7.57 9.55 -4.87
CA GLY A 89 -8.27 10.53 -4.05
C GLY A 89 -8.76 10.00 -2.70
N LEU A 90 -8.30 8.82 -2.25
CA LEU A 90 -8.74 8.23 -0.98
C LEU A 90 -8.27 9.06 0.22
N ILE A 91 -7.04 9.57 0.15
CA ILE A 91 -6.45 10.51 1.09
C ILE A 91 -5.78 11.65 0.28
N PRO A 92 -5.66 12.87 0.84
CA PRO A 92 -5.16 14.01 0.10
C PRO A 92 -3.65 13.97 -0.19
N ASP A 93 -2.84 13.38 0.69
CA ASP A 93 -1.38 13.22 0.55
C ASP A 93 -0.87 12.10 1.47
N ASP A 94 0.40 11.70 1.33
CA ASP A 94 1.04 10.67 2.16
C ASP A 94 1.84 11.23 3.35
N SER A 95 1.78 12.54 3.59
CA SER A 95 2.51 13.17 4.69
C SER A 95 2.05 12.69 6.07
N TRP A 96 2.90 12.91 7.07
CA TRP A 96 2.64 12.57 8.48
C TRP A 96 1.37 13.21 9.06
N ARG A 97 0.84 14.27 8.43
CA ARG A 97 -0.42 14.92 8.84
C ARG A 97 -1.64 14.12 8.40
N GLU A 98 -1.50 13.40 7.29
CA GLU A 98 -2.59 12.70 6.61
C GLU A 98 -2.57 11.20 6.93
N LEU A 99 -1.38 10.65 7.19
CA LEU A 99 -1.14 9.22 7.30
C LEU A 99 -0.14 8.90 8.42
N GLU A 100 -0.53 7.97 9.29
CA GLU A 100 0.34 7.26 10.23
C GLU A 100 0.66 5.85 9.70
N GLY A 101 1.94 5.47 9.69
CA GLY A 101 2.44 4.22 9.09
C GLY A 101 3.09 4.43 7.70
N PRO A 102 3.02 3.45 6.77
CA PRO A 102 2.45 2.11 6.93
C PRO A 102 3.27 1.22 7.87
N ASP A 103 2.58 0.53 8.79
CA ASP A 103 3.19 -0.47 9.66
C ASP A 103 3.32 -1.81 8.92
N HIS A 104 4.55 -2.24 8.65
CA HIS A 104 4.78 -3.47 7.90
C HIS A 104 4.63 -4.72 8.78
N ARG A 105 3.73 -5.62 8.37
CA ARG A 105 3.57 -6.94 8.97
C ARG A 105 3.86 -8.05 7.96
N ARG A 106 4.34 -9.16 8.48
CA ARG A 106 4.47 -10.39 7.69
C ARG A 106 3.11 -11.06 7.55
N GLY A 107 2.69 -11.32 6.32
CA GLY A 107 1.50 -12.09 6.00
C GLY A 107 1.76 -13.60 5.97
N HIS A 108 0.68 -14.36 5.80
CA HIS A 108 0.74 -15.80 5.57
C HIS A 108 1.28 -16.10 4.16
N PRO A 109 1.94 -17.25 3.96
CA PRO A 109 2.28 -17.72 2.61
C PRO A 109 1.04 -17.78 1.72
N GLY A 110 1.17 -17.32 0.48
CA GLY A 110 0.07 -17.20 -0.48
C GLY A 110 0.53 -16.46 -1.74
N PRO A 111 -0.37 -16.14 -2.68
CA PRO A 111 -0.03 -15.27 -3.81
C PRO A 111 0.71 -14.00 -3.36
N ASN A 112 1.63 -13.52 -4.19
CA ASN A 112 2.34 -12.28 -3.90
C ASN A 112 1.34 -11.12 -3.90
N ALA A 113 1.09 -10.54 -2.74
CA ALA A 113 0.13 -9.45 -2.57
C ALA A 113 0.46 -8.62 -1.33
N ILE A 114 -0.10 -7.42 -1.24
CA ILE A 114 -0.11 -6.62 -0.02
C ILE A 114 -1.56 -6.33 0.37
N THR A 115 -1.93 -6.79 1.56
CA THR A 115 -3.21 -6.42 2.17
C THR A 115 -3.01 -5.20 3.05
N LEU A 116 -3.69 -4.11 2.73
CA LEU A 116 -3.74 -2.90 3.54
C LEU A 116 -4.95 -2.97 4.46
N THR A 117 -4.74 -2.66 5.74
CA THR A 117 -5.82 -2.33 6.66
C THR A 117 -5.72 -0.84 6.96
N ILE A 118 -6.71 -0.07 6.53
CA ILE A 118 -6.76 1.37 6.73
C ILE A 118 -7.82 1.66 7.80
N THR A 119 -7.38 2.25 8.90
CA THR A 119 -8.24 2.64 10.02
C THR A 119 -8.35 4.15 10.03
N HIS A 120 -9.57 4.70 10.07
CA HIS A 120 -9.76 6.12 10.31
C HIS A 120 -10.71 6.37 11.48
N HIS A 121 -10.44 7.45 12.21
CA HIS A 121 -11.21 7.86 13.38
C HIS A 121 -11.95 9.16 13.07
N GLY A 122 -12.99 9.12 12.22
CA GLY A 122 -13.79 10.28 11.86
C GLY A 122 -15.20 9.93 11.37
N LYS A 123 -16.12 10.89 11.28
CA LYS A 123 -17.39 10.71 10.53
C LYS A 123 -17.10 11.05 9.06
N ASP A 124 -17.40 10.16 8.13
CA ASP A 124 -17.28 10.41 6.69
C ASP A 124 -18.02 11.70 6.27
N THR A 125 -17.53 12.37 5.23
CA THR A 125 -18.21 13.54 4.62
C THR A 125 -18.88 13.15 3.33
#